data_AF-A0A7X7J5S7-F1
#
_entry.id   AF-A0A7X7J5S7-F1
#
_cell.length_a   1.000
_cell.length_b   1.000
_cell.length_c   1.000
_cell.angle_alpha   90.00
_cell.angle_beta   90.00
_cell.angle_gamma   90.00
#
_symmetry.space_group_name_H-M   'P 1'
#
loop_
_entity.id
_entity.type
_entity.pdbx_description
1 polymer ?
#
loop_
_entity_poly.entity_id
_entity_poly.type
_entity_poly.pdbx_seq_one_letter_code
_entity_poly.pdbx_strand_id
1 'polypeptide(L)'
;MIKGLTQWRLFKGIAIAVLVAFVSTIPASSGYAQSLLPAPGEKVGVSAPFVPTALQGIHVDPADPFRLSFIMYNGEEAFSVSEREAEYQKLIRYFMAALVVPNEDMWVNLSPREAEGIIPSNFSRTEMGRDLLAQDYLLKQFTASLIYPEDDLGKAFWKRIYRKAYDQYGTTDIPVDTFNKVWIMADRADIYQKGASAVLVDAHLKVMLEQDLLAREALLPGGSAGEGPASGKISTDIVREVIIPVIEQEINEGRNFAAVRQAYQAMILATWFKKTLREHLLSQVYTDRNKLSGIALDDAGDKDRIYEQYLAAYRRGVFNYIKEEFDEISGETLPRKYFSGGMTPVDAEAINTDVTAFQAARGLRPILPGLAVTEVALQTTDGNGFVPDRGTAASPAEDRREEEMSLRADKVAYLQR
;
A
#
# COMPACT_ATOMS: atom_id res chain seq x y z
N MET A 1 -39.86 -41.41 -31.20
CA MET A 1 -39.18 -41.03 -29.93
C MET A 1 -37.65 -41.00 -30.03
N ILE A 2 -36.97 -42.06 -30.50
CA ILE A 2 -35.49 -42.19 -30.37
C ILE A 2 -34.68 -41.01 -30.94
N LYS A 3 -35.03 -40.45 -32.11
CA LYS A 3 -34.28 -39.34 -32.74
C LYS A 3 -34.23 -38.05 -31.90
N GLY A 4 -35.24 -37.77 -31.07
CA GLY A 4 -35.28 -36.55 -30.25
C GLY A 4 -34.27 -36.58 -29.09
N LEU A 5 -34.03 -37.76 -28.51
CA LEU A 5 -33.13 -37.92 -27.36
C LEU A 5 -31.67 -37.68 -27.74
N THR A 6 -31.27 -38.05 -28.95
CA THR A 6 -29.91 -37.82 -29.48
C THR A 6 -29.67 -36.34 -29.76
N GLN A 7 -30.65 -35.64 -30.36
CA GLN A 7 -30.57 -34.20 -30.62
C GLN A 7 -30.49 -33.39 -29.32
N TRP A 8 -31.28 -33.76 -28.30
CA TRP A 8 -31.26 -33.15 -26.97
C TRP A 8 -29.90 -33.32 -26.26
N ARG A 9 -29.26 -34.50 -26.40
CA ARG A 9 -27.90 -34.74 -25.89
C ARG A 9 -26.84 -33.91 -26.62
N LEU A 10 -26.94 -33.78 -27.95
CA LEU A 10 -26.05 -32.94 -28.73
C LEU A 10 -26.16 -31.46 -28.31
N PHE A 11 -27.39 -30.96 -28.17
CA PHE A 11 -27.66 -29.58 -27.78
C PHE A 11 -27.13 -29.26 -26.38
N LYS A 12 -27.29 -30.18 -25.42
CA LYS A 12 -26.67 -30.05 -24.08
C LYS A 12 -25.14 -30.06 -24.14
N GLY A 13 -24.53 -30.91 -24.97
CA GLY A 13 -23.08 -30.92 -25.16
C GLY A 13 -22.54 -29.60 -25.70
N ILE A 14 -23.20 -29.04 -26.72
CA ILE A 14 -22.86 -27.74 -27.30
C ILE A 14 -23.08 -26.60 -26.29
N ALA A 15 -24.20 -26.59 -25.57
CA ALA A 15 -24.47 -25.56 -24.56
C ALA A 15 -23.45 -25.59 -23.41
N ILE A 16 -23.03 -26.78 -22.94
CA ILE A 16 -21.97 -26.91 -21.93
C ILE A 16 -20.62 -26.47 -22.50
N ALA A 17 -20.29 -26.84 -23.74
CA ALA A 17 -19.05 -26.40 -24.38
C ALA A 17 -19.00 -24.87 -24.57
N VAL A 18 -20.11 -24.24 -24.94
CA VAL A 18 -20.23 -22.78 -25.02
C VAL A 18 -20.14 -22.14 -23.63
N LEU A 19 -20.75 -22.72 -22.59
CA LEU A 19 -20.65 -22.21 -21.22
C LEU A 19 -19.22 -22.31 -20.68
N VAL A 20 -18.54 -23.44 -20.89
CA VAL A 20 -17.14 -23.64 -20.49
C VAL A 20 -16.21 -22.71 -21.26
N ALA A 21 -16.41 -22.57 -22.59
CA ALA A 21 -15.68 -21.60 -23.39
C ALA A 21 -15.89 -20.18 -22.84
N PHE A 22 -17.13 -19.75 -22.63
CA PHE A 22 -17.47 -18.44 -22.11
C PHE A 22 -16.84 -18.17 -20.74
N VAL A 23 -16.89 -19.13 -19.80
CA VAL A 23 -16.25 -19.02 -18.48
C VAL A 23 -14.72 -18.98 -18.58
N SER A 24 -14.11 -19.68 -19.54
CA SER A 24 -12.67 -19.62 -19.81
C SER A 24 -12.22 -18.38 -20.59
N THR A 25 -13.15 -17.65 -21.22
CA THR A 25 -12.90 -16.41 -21.98
C THR A 25 -13.45 -15.16 -21.32
N ILE A 26 -14.04 -15.26 -20.12
CA ILE A 26 -14.09 -14.12 -19.20
C ILE A 26 -12.63 -13.93 -18.77
N PRO A 27 -11.90 -12.89 -19.25
CA PRO A 27 -10.71 -12.50 -18.52
C PRO A 27 -11.19 -12.24 -17.09
N ALA A 28 -10.52 -12.81 -16.09
CA ALA A 28 -10.72 -12.38 -14.72
C ALA A 28 -10.54 -10.86 -14.77
N SER A 29 -11.63 -10.12 -14.57
CA SER A 29 -11.58 -8.67 -14.57
C SER A 29 -10.79 -8.32 -13.33
N SER A 30 -9.48 -8.14 -13.52
CA SER A 30 -8.52 -7.73 -12.51
C SER A 30 -8.96 -6.35 -12.05
N GLY A 31 -9.84 -6.37 -11.05
CA GLY A 31 -10.40 -5.22 -10.38
C GLY A 31 -9.28 -4.53 -9.64
N TYR A 32 -8.52 -3.74 -10.40
CA TYR A 32 -7.31 -3.03 -9.99
C TYR A 32 -6.17 -3.97 -9.61
N ALA A 33 -4.96 -3.43 -9.66
CA ALA A 33 -3.82 -4.05 -9.02
C ALA A 33 -3.99 -3.91 -7.50
N GLN A 34 -4.72 -4.85 -6.88
CA GLN A 34 -4.27 -5.32 -5.57
C GLN A 34 -2.84 -5.81 -5.79
N SER A 35 -1.88 -4.96 -5.43
CA SER A 35 -0.52 -5.42 -5.15
C SER A 35 -0.68 -6.57 -4.19
N LEU A 36 -0.42 -7.79 -4.66
CA LEU A 36 -0.51 -8.98 -3.83
C LEU A 36 0.51 -8.78 -2.72
N LEU A 37 0.00 -8.43 -1.54
CA LEU A 37 0.83 -8.23 -0.37
C LEU A 37 1.61 -9.53 -0.13
N PRO A 38 2.93 -9.45 0.09
CA PRO A 38 3.77 -10.63 0.24
C PRO A 38 3.17 -11.57 1.30
N ALA A 39 3.18 -12.86 1.02
CA ALA A 39 2.69 -13.84 1.98
C ALA A 39 3.50 -13.72 3.28
N PRO A 40 2.91 -14.04 4.46
CA PRO A 40 3.66 -14.03 5.71
C PRO A 40 4.99 -14.78 5.64
N GLY A 41 6.10 -14.05 5.83
CA GLY A 41 7.46 -14.59 5.77
C GLY A 41 8.02 -14.78 4.35
N GLU A 42 7.39 -14.21 3.34
CA GLU A 42 7.94 -14.08 1.99
C GLU A 42 9.02 -12.98 1.96
N LYS A 43 10.12 -13.24 1.25
CA LYS A 43 11.19 -12.24 1.07
C LYS A 43 10.77 -11.21 0.02
N VAL A 44 11.03 -9.94 0.32
CA VAL A 44 10.85 -8.82 -0.62
C VAL A 44 12.23 -8.26 -0.95
N GLY A 45 12.62 -8.33 -2.23
CA GLY A 45 13.88 -7.79 -2.72
C GLY A 45 13.77 -6.34 -3.19
N VAL A 46 14.92 -5.70 -3.39
CA VAL A 46 15.03 -4.41 -4.10
C VAL A 46 14.44 -4.58 -5.50
N SER A 47 13.59 -3.66 -5.92
CA SER A 47 12.93 -3.72 -7.22
C SER A 47 13.61 -2.84 -8.26
N ALA A 48 13.24 -2.99 -9.53
CA ALA A 48 13.76 -2.10 -10.56
C ALA A 48 13.28 -0.65 -10.33
N PRO A 49 14.10 0.37 -10.65
CA PRO A 49 13.66 1.75 -10.71
C PRO A 49 12.42 1.87 -11.60
N PHE A 50 11.44 2.65 -11.15
CA PHE A 50 10.15 2.76 -11.82
C PHE A 50 9.45 4.09 -11.54
N VAL A 51 9.03 4.77 -12.60
CA VAL A 51 8.24 6.01 -12.49
C VAL A 51 6.76 5.68 -12.72
N PRO A 52 5.91 5.71 -11.67
CA PRO A 52 4.48 5.41 -11.83
C PRO A 52 3.73 6.53 -12.55
N THR A 53 2.51 6.23 -13.03
CA THR A 53 1.51 7.27 -13.29
C THR A 53 1.27 8.05 -12.02
N ALA A 54 1.22 9.38 -12.09
CA ALA A 54 1.17 10.20 -10.89
C ALA A 54 0.46 11.53 -11.10
N LEU A 55 -0.02 12.13 -10.00
CA LEU A 55 -0.69 13.42 -10.03
C LEU A 55 0.36 14.54 -9.99
N GLN A 56 0.75 15.03 -11.17
CA GLN A 56 1.82 16.01 -11.32
C GLN A 56 1.39 17.44 -10.97
N GLY A 57 0.12 17.78 -11.11
CA GLY A 57 -0.34 19.15 -10.88
C GLY A 57 -1.84 19.35 -10.86
N ILE A 58 -2.22 20.58 -10.55
CA ILE A 58 -3.61 21.02 -10.43
C ILE A 58 -3.76 22.43 -11.01
N HIS A 59 -4.88 22.68 -11.68
CA HIS A 59 -5.37 23.99 -12.06
C HIS A 59 -6.74 24.21 -11.44
N VAL A 60 -6.91 25.35 -10.78
CA VAL A 60 -8.19 25.80 -10.20
C VAL A 60 -8.75 26.89 -11.11
N ASP A 61 -9.98 26.72 -11.58
CA ASP A 61 -10.67 27.78 -12.33
C ASP A 61 -10.97 28.97 -11.38
N PRO A 62 -10.46 30.19 -11.65
CA PRO A 62 -10.70 31.34 -10.77
C PRO A 62 -12.15 31.80 -10.74
N ALA A 63 -12.95 31.47 -11.76
CA ALA A 63 -14.37 31.82 -11.83
C ALA A 63 -15.25 30.75 -11.16
N ASP A 64 -14.81 29.49 -11.15
CA ASP A 64 -15.46 28.39 -10.45
C ASP A 64 -14.44 27.54 -9.67
N PRO A 65 -14.14 27.85 -8.39
CA PRO A 65 -13.21 27.08 -7.58
C PRO A 65 -13.63 25.62 -7.30
N PHE A 66 -14.85 25.20 -7.67
CA PHE A 66 -15.25 23.79 -7.64
C PHE A 66 -14.79 23.02 -8.89
N ARG A 67 -14.40 23.72 -9.96
CA ARG A 67 -13.92 23.14 -11.22
C ARG A 67 -12.40 22.95 -11.19
N LEU A 68 -12.00 21.78 -10.70
CA LEU A 68 -10.60 21.36 -10.66
C LEU A 68 -10.22 20.66 -11.97
N SER A 69 -9.05 21.02 -12.52
CA SER A 69 -8.42 20.27 -13.61
C SER A 69 -7.09 19.70 -13.12
N PHE A 70 -6.88 18.40 -13.33
CA PHE A 70 -5.69 17.69 -12.87
C PHE A 70 -4.71 17.45 -14.02
N ILE A 71 -3.42 17.61 -13.74
CA ILE A 71 -2.32 17.32 -14.67
C ILE A 71 -1.73 15.98 -14.27
N MET A 72 -1.91 14.96 -15.09
CA MET A 72 -1.39 13.61 -14.86
C MET A 72 -0.05 13.43 -15.57
N TYR A 73 0.92 12.84 -14.87
CA TYR A 73 2.10 12.24 -15.49
C TYR A 73 1.79 10.78 -15.82
N ASN A 74 2.10 10.34 -17.05
CA ASN A 74 1.72 9.00 -17.52
C ASN A 74 2.56 7.87 -16.92
N GLY A 75 3.75 8.14 -16.38
CA GLY A 75 4.65 7.10 -15.91
C GLY A 75 5.22 6.22 -17.03
N GLU A 76 5.76 5.09 -16.63
CA GLU A 76 6.34 4.06 -17.50
C GLU A 76 5.38 2.87 -17.75
N GLU A 77 4.24 2.84 -17.06
CA GLU A 77 3.33 1.69 -17.06
C GLU A 77 2.37 1.70 -18.27
N ALA A 78 2.27 0.55 -18.93
CA ALA A 78 1.44 0.38 -20.12
C ALA A 78 -0.01 0.02 -19.75
N PHE A 79 -0.86 1.02 -19.66
CA PHE A 79 -2.30 0.83 -19.39
C PHE A 79 -3.16 0.78 -20.66
N SER A 80 -4.14 -0.12 -20.68
CA SER A 80 -5.34 0.03 -21.52
C SER A 80 -6.13 1.29 -21.14
N VAL A 81 -7.09 1.68 -22.00
CA VAL A 81 -7.91 2.88 -21.77
C VAL A 81 -8.69 2.78 -20.45
N SER A 82 -9.27 1.62 -20.15
CA SER A 82 -10.03 1.38 -18.92
C SER A 82 -9.18 1.38 -17.67
N GLU A 83 -7.98 0.78 -17.72
CA GLU A 83 -7.06 0.74 -16.56
C GLU A 83 -6.47 2.13 -16.27
N ARG A 84 -6.26 2.95 -17.31
CA ARG A 84 -5.77 4.32 -17.14
C ARG A 84 -6.81 5.23 -16.49
N GLU A 85 -8.07 5.14 -16.92
CA GLU A 85 -9.17 5.87 -16.29
C GLU A 85 -9.32 5.44 -14.82
N ALA A 86 -9.29 4.14 -14.56
CA ALA A 86 -9.23 3.56 -13.22
C ALA A 86 -8.12 4.18 -12.35
N GLU A 87 -6.88 4.22 -12.86
CA GLU A 87 -5.71 4.76 -12.15
C GLU A 87 -5.83 6.28 -11.91
N TYR A 88 -6.32 7.04 -12.88
CA TYR A 88 -6.59 8.48 -12.71
C TYR A 88 -7.65 8.74 -11.64
N GLN A 89 -8.72 7.94 -11.60
CA GLN A 89 -9.75 8.05 -10.57
C GLN A 89 -9.20 7.71 -9.17
N LYS A 90 -8.29 6.73 -9.05
CA LYS A 90 -7.56 6.45 -7.80
C LYS A 90 -6.75 7.66 -7.32
N LEU A 91 -5.94 8.26 -8.21
CA LEU A 91 -5.13 9.44 -7.89
C LEU A 91 -5.99 10.66 -7.50
N ILE A 92 -7.16 10.82 -8.12
CA ILE A 92 -8.13 11.86 -7.73
C ILE A 92 -8.72 11.55 -6.34
N ARG A 93 -9.08 10.30 -6.04
CA ARG A 93 -9.56 9.89 -4.71
C ARG A 93 -8.50 10.09 -3.63
N TYR A 94 -7.22 9.85 -3.92
CA TYR A 94 -6.11 10.20 -3.03
C TYR A 94 -6.05 11.71 -2.74
N PHE A 95 -6.13 12.55 -3.77
CA PHE A 95 -6.15 14.02 -3.59
C PHE A 95 -7.35 14.46 -2.75
N MET A 96 -8.54 13.92 -3.02
CA MET A 96 -9.76 14.24 -2.26
C MET A 96 -9.68 13.76 -0.81
N ALA A 97 -9.12 12.57 -0.55
CA ALA A 97 -8.84 12.08 0.80
C ALA A 97 -7.89 13.05 1.53
N ALA A 98 -6.76 13.40 0.90
CA ALA A 98 -5.80 14.35 1.45
C ALA A 98 -6.38 15.76 1.67
N LEU A 99 -7.42 16.15 0.91
CA LEU A 99 -8.12 17.43 1.06
C LEU A 99 -9.08 17.45 2.26
N VAL A 100 -9.82 16.37 2.51
CA VAL A 100 -10.88 16.35 3.56
C VAL A 100 -10.42 15.78 4.90
N VAL A 101 -9.36 14.96 4.92
CA VAL A 101 -8.77 14.41 6.14
C VAL A 101 -7.76 15.42 6.71
N PRO A 102 -7.81 15.74 8.02
CA PRO A 102 -6.81 16.57 8.70
C PRO A 102 -5.39 16.02 8.53
N ASN A 103 -4.38 16.91 8.49
CA ASN A 103 -3.00 16.48 8.23
C ASN A 103 -2.45 15.59 9.36
N GLU A 104 -2.89 15.83 10.59
CA GLU A 104 -2.63 15.06 11.79
C GLU A 104 -3.30 13.66 11.82
N ASP A 105 -4.29 13.42 10.96
CA ASP A 105 -4.98 12.13 10.81
C ASP A 105 -4.41 11.29 9.62
N MET A 106 -3.47 11.84 8.84
CA MET A 106 -2.90 11.18 7.64
C MET A 106 -1.64 10.36 7.97
N TRP A 107 -1.79 9.32 8.79
CA TRP A 107 -0.71 8.39 9.14
C TRP A 107 -1.20 6.94 9.25
N VAL A 108 -0.25 6.01 9.18
CA VAL A 108 -0.44 4.56 9.35
C VAL A 108 0.72 3.99 10.16
N ASN A 109 0.48 2.90 10.89
CA ASN A 109 1.47 2.29 11.78
C ASN A 109 1.12 0.81 12.08
N LEU A 110 1.82 -0.13 11.46
CA LEU A 110 1.78 -1.53 11.85
C LEU A 110 2.82 -1.81 12.93
N SER A 111 2.36 -1.82 14.18
CA SER A 111 3.14 -2.22 15.35
C SER A 111 2.44 -3.37 16.10
N PRO A 112 3.18 -4.41 16.56
CA PRO A 112 2.58 -5.62 17.13
C PRO A 112 1.89 -5.42 18.49
N ARG A 113 2.13 -4.26 19.12
CA ARG A 113 1.64 -3.90 20.45
C ARG A 113 0.57 -2.79 20.43
N GLU A 114 0.24 -2.27 19.25
CA GLU A 114 -0.56 -1.04 19.09
C GLU A 114 -1.82 -1.33 18.23
N ALA A 115 -2.57 -2.38 18.57
CA ALA A 115 -3.74 -2.86 17.81
C ALA A 115 -4.86 -1.82 17.60
N GLU A 116 -4.96 -0.82 18.49
CA GLU A 116 -5.94 0.27 18.38
C GLU A 116 -5.35 1.52 17.68
N GLY A 117 -4.03 1.56 17.48
CA GLY A 117 -3.27 2.69 16.92
C GLY A 117 -2.71 2.42 15.52
N ILE A 118 -3.46 1.70 14.69
CA ILE A 118 -3.01 1.25 13.36
C ILE A 118 -3.17 2.35 12.30
N ILE A 119 -4.35 2.98 12.26
CA ILE A 119 -4.73 4.01 11.30
C ILE A 119 -5.97 4.77 11.83
N PRO A 120 -6.04 6.12 11.71
CA PRO A 120 -7.23 6.88 12.11
C PRO A 120 -8.50 6.45 11.38
N SER A 121 -9.62 6.36 12.11
CA SER A 121 -10.89 5.76 11.65
C SER A 121 -11.47 6.39 10.37
N ASN A 122 -11.36 7.71 10.19
CA ASN A 122 -11.78 8.35 8.95
C ASN A 122 -10.81 8.05 7.80
N PHE A 123 -9.52 7.96 8.08
CA PHE A 123 -8.52 7.70 7.06
C PHE A 123 -8.57 6.25 6.55
N SER A 124 -8.86 5.26 7.42
CA SER A 124 -9.03 3.84 7.04
C SER A 124 -10.23 3.56 6.14
N ARG A 125 -11.16 4.51 6.03
CA ARG A 125 -12.30 4.45 5.10
C ARG A 125 -11.96 4.98 3.71
N THR A 126 -10.79 5.59 3.52
CA THR A 126 -10.30 6.05 2.22
C THR A 126 -9.41 4.98 1.57
N GLU A 127 -9.38 4.97 0.25
CA GLU A 127 -8.45 4.13 -0.53
C GLU A 127 -6.98 4.45 -0.20
N MET A 128 -6.64 5.75 -0.14
CA MET A 128 -5.30 6.21 0.23
C MET A 128 -4.81 5.68 1.58
N GLY A 129 -5.68 5.66 2.60
CA GLY A 129 -5.32 5.14 3.92
C GLY A 129 -5.07 3.63 3.94
N ARG A 130 -5.85 2.86 3.15
CA ARG A 130 -5.64 1.40 3.02
C ARG A 130 -4.38 1.08 2.25
N ASP A 131 -4.15 1.78 1.15
CA ASP A 131 -2.98 1.55 0.31
C ASP A 131 -1.70 1.96 1.05
N LEU A 132 -1.70 3.04 1.84
CA LEU A 132 -0.58 3.34 2.73
C LEU A 132 -0.39 2.28 3.83
N LEU A 133 -1.47 1.74 4.41
CA LEU A 133 -1.36 0.67 5.42
C LEU A 133 -0.78 -0.62 4.82
N ALA A 134 -1.20 -0.97 3.61
CA ALA A 134 -0.65 -2.06 2.82
C ALA A 134 0.84 -1.84 2.49
N GLN A 135 1.23 -0.60 2.20
CA GLN A 135 2.62 -0.21 1.96
C GLN A 135 3.49 -0.22 3.24
N ASP A 136 2.94 0.06 4.42
CA ASP A 136 3.68 -0.14 5.68
C ASP A 136 3.93 -1.64 5.97
N TYR A 137 2.98 -2.52 5.62
CA TYR A 137 3.21 -3.96 5.71
C TYR A 137 4.36 -4.41 4.80
N LEU A 138 4.35 -3.92 3.55
CA LEU A 138 5.41 -4.14 2.58
C LEU A 138 6.76 -3.61 3.09
N LEU A 139 6.79 -2.42 3.69
CA LEU A 139 7.98 -1.84 4.34
C LEU A 139 8.54 -2.75 5.44
N LYS A 140 7.68 -3.33 6.29
CA LYS A 140 8.14 -4.24 7.35
C LYS A 140 8.73 -5.53 6.76
N GLN A 141 8.09 -6.15 5.75
CA GLN A 141 8.64 -7.34 5.08
C GLN A 141 9.93 -7.06 4.30
N PHE A 142 10.02 -5.91 3.63
CA PHE A 142 11.22 -5.46 2.92
C PHE A 142 12.39 -5.22 3.88
N THR A 143 12.18 -4.43 4.94
CA THR A 143 13.19 -4.19 5.99
C THR A 143 13.70 -5.50 6.60
N ALA A 144 12.77 -6.42 6.89
CA ALA A 144 13.06 -7.74 7.42
C ALA A 144 13.86 -8.64 6.45
N SER A 145 13.76 -8.40 5.14
CA SER A 145 14.46 -9.14 4.08
C SER A 145 15.89 -8.63 3.85
N LEU A 146 16.12 -7.31 3.95
CA LEU A 146 17.44 -6.69 3.72
C LEU A 146 18.55 -7.18 4.68
N ILE A 147 18.16 -7.69 5.86
CA ILE A 147 19.07 -8.26 6.86
C ILE A 147 19.24 -9.78 6.74
N TYR A 148 18.80 -10.42 5.64
CA TYR A 148 18.95 -11.86 5.45
C TYR A 148 20.44 -12.29 5.37
N PRO A 149 20.95 -13.15 6.26
CA PRO A 149 22.39 -13.36 6.44
C PRO A 149 23.15 -13.91 5.23
N GLU A 150 22.47 -14.50 4.24
CA GLU A 150 23.12 -15.10 3.06
C GLU A 150 23.05 -14.21 1.81
N ASP A 151 22.28 -13.12 1.85
CA ASP A 151 22.25 -12.10 0.80
C ASP A 151 23.38 -11.09 1.08
N ASP A 152 24.00 -10.51 0.04
CA ASP A 152 25.27 -9.76 0.21
C ASP A 152 25.16 -8.52 1.11
N LEU A 153 24.00 -7.84 1.08
CA LEU A 153 23.71 -6.74 2.01
C LEU A 153 23.60 -7.23 3.46
N GLY A 154 22.93 -8.37 3.69
CA GLY A 154 22.79 -8.97 5.00
C GLY A 154 24.13 -9.48 5.54
N LYS A 155 24.98 -10.11 4.71
CA LYS A 155 26.38 -10.44 5.07
C LYS A 155 27.13 -9.21 5.55
N ALA A 156 27.03 -8.09 4.82
CA ALA A 156 27.68 -6.84 5.19
C ALA A 156 27.13 -6.25 6.50
N PHE A 157 25.81 -6.31 6.71
CA PHE A 157 25.14 -5.92 7.95
C PHE A 157 25.65 -6.74 9.16
N TRP A 158 25.55 -8.07 9.10
CA TRP A 158 25.98 -8.95 10.19
C TRP A 158 27.50 -8.87 10.46
N LYS A 159 28.33 -8.71 9.42
CA LYS A 159 29.78 -8.49 9.59
C LYS A 159 30.09 -7.20 10.37
N ARG A 160 29.32 -6.11 10.17
CA ARG A 160 29.46 -4.89 10.98
C ARG A 160 28.95 -5.09 12.41
N ILE A 161 27.82 -5.78 12.60
CA ILE A 161 27.26 -6.11 13.91
C ILE A 161 28.30 -6.85 14.77
N TYR A 162 28.88 -7.95 14.25
CA TYR A 162 29.85 -8.75 15.01
C TYR A 162 31.17 -8.00 15.26
N ARG A 163 31.64 -7.18 14.32
CA ARG A 163 32.80 -6.31 14.54
C ARG A 163 32.55 -5.33 15.69
N LYS A 164 31.45 -4.58 15.66
CA LYS A 164 31.11 -3.58 16.69
C LYS A 164 30.81 -4.23 18.05
N ALA A 165 30.21 -5.43 18.06
CA ALA A 165 30.04 -6.24 19.26
C ALA A 165 31.38 -6.62 19.90
N TYR A 166 32.33 -7.12 19.10
CA TYR A 166 33.66 -7.48 19.59
C TYR A 166 34.45 -6.26 20.09
N ASP A 167 34.46 -5.17 19.34
CA ASP A 167 35.18 -3.95 19.69
C ASP A 167 34.65 -3.33 21.01
N GLN A 168 33.37 -3.56 21.36
CA GLN A 168 32.74 -3.03 22.57
C GLN A 168 32.70 -4.01 23.75
N TYR A 169 32.60 -5.32 23.51
CA TYR A 169 32.37 -6.35 24.54
C TYR A 169 33.39 -7.49 24.57
N GLY A 170 34.35 -7.53 23.63
CA GLY A 170 35.34 -8.59 23.51
C GLY A 170 34.80 -9.93 22.98
N THR A 171 33.55 -9.98 22.53
CA THR A 171 32.90 -11.19 22.01
C THR A 171 31.98 -10.87 20.82
N THR A 172 31.87 -11.81 19.89
CA THR A 172 30.91 -11.78 18.77
C THR A 172 29.63 -12.59 19.06
N ASP A 173 29.56 -13.28 20.21
CA ASP A 173 28.39 -14.00 20.69
C ASP A 173 27.59 -13.11 21.64
N ILE A 174 26.73 -12.26 21.06
CA ILE A 174 25.77 -11.43 21.79
C ILE A 174 24.35 -11.63 21.20
N PRO A 175 23.29 -11.58 22.03
CA PRO A 175 21.93 -11.45 21.53
C PRO A 175 21.77 -10.09 20.82
N VAL A 176 21.43 -10.11 19.53
CA VAL A 176 21.20 -8.91 18.72
C VAL A 176 19.71 -8.76 18.46
N ASP A 177 19.09 -7.71 19.01
CA ASP A 177 17.77 -7.30 18.58
C ASP A 177 17.89 -6.53 17.26
N THR A 178 17.38 -7.12 16.18
CA THR A 178 17.34 -6.49 14.86
C THR A 178 16.01 -5.80 14.58
N PHE A 179 15.02 -5.90 15.46
CA PHE A 179 13.73 -5.24 15.29
C PHE A 179 13.87 -3.73 15.49
N ASN A 180 13.98 -3.01 14.37
CA ASN A 180 14.03 -1.56 14.35
C ASN A 180 12.76 -1.05 13.67
N LYS A 181 11.95 -0.25 14.37
CA LYS A 181 10.80 0.43 13.76
C LYS A 181 11.30 1.49 12.77
N VAL A 182 10.97 1.30 11.50
CA VAL A 182 11.24 2.22 10.39
C VAL A 182 9.95 2.97 10.03
N TRP A 183 10.10 4.29 9.79
CA TRP A 183 9.05 5.22 9.38
C TRP A 183 9.41 5.92 8.07
N ILE A 184 8.41 6.15 7.22
CA ILE A 184 8.52 7.01 6.02
C ILE A 184 7.94 8.37 6.37
N MET A 185 8.63 9.45 6.03
CA MET A 185 8.15 10.83 6.21
C MET A 185 8.32 11.67 4.95
N ALA A 186 7.53 12.74 4.87
CA ALA A 186 7.80 13.87 3.99
C ALA A 186 9.14 14.54 4.35
N ASP A 187 9.99 14.79 3.34
CA ASP A 187 11.27 15.49 3.50
C ASP A 187 11.22 16.88 2.86
N ARG A 188 11.09 16.92 1.53
CA ARG A 188 10.95 18.15 0.73
C ARG A 188 10.03 17.93 -0.47
N ALA A 189 9.41 19.01 -0.93
CA ALA A 189 8.68 19.03 -2.19
C ALA A 189 8.71 20.45 -2.78
N ASP A 190 9.09 20.55 -4.05
CA ASP A 190 9.19 21.80 -4.79
C ASP A 190 8.01 21.94 -5.75
N ILE A 191 7.25 23.03 -5.63
CA ILE A 191 6.08 23.31 -6.47
C ILE A 191 6.33 24.57 -7.29
N TYR A 192 6.21 24.45 -8.61
CA TYR A 192 6.12 25.59 -9.51
C TYR A 192 4.67 26.08 -9.59
N GLN A 193 4.43 27.32 -9.17
CA GLN A 193 3.13 27.97 -9.25
C GLN A 193 3.11 29.05 -10.34
N LYS A 194 2.05 29.06 -11.16
CA LYS A 194 1.78 30.10 -12.14
C LYS A 194 0.28 30.41 -12.18
N GLY A 195 -0.09 31.58 -11.67
CA GLY A 195 -1.50 31.95 -11.51
C GLY A 195 -2.22 30.96 -10.57
N ALA A 196 -3.36 30.43 -11.04
CA ALA A 196 -4.15 29.42 -10.34
C ALA A 196 -3.74 27.95 -10.66
N SER A 197 -2.57 27.77 -11.28
CA SER A 197 -1.98 26.44 -11.53
C SER A 197 -0.78 26.17 -10.63
N ALA A 198 -0.67 24.94 -10.14
CA ALA A 198 0.51 24.40 -9.47
C ALA A 198 0.95 23.09 -10.12
N VAL A 199 2.26 22.93 -10.29
CA VAL A 199 2.89 21.73 -10.84
C VAL A 199 4.02 21.34 -9.90
N LEU A 200 4.01 20.09 -9.44
CA LEU A 200 5.10 19.50 -8.69
C LEU A 200 6.34 19.39 -9.58
N VAL A 201 7.51 19.72 -9.04
CA VAL A 201 8.81 19.69 -9.76
C VAL A 201 9.70 18.59 -9.20
N ASP A 202 9.91 18.57 -7.88
CA ASP A 202 10.64 17.53 -7.15
C ASP A 202 9.86 17.15 -5.89
N ALA A 203 10.03 15.91 -5.42
CA ALA A 203 9.51 15.44 -4.15
C ALA A 203 10.40 14.32 -3.62
N HIS A 204 10.68 14.36 -2.31
CA HIS A 204 11.52 13.36 -1.66
C HIS A 204 10.87 12.89 -0.36
N LEU A 205 10.95 11.59 -0.14
CA LEU A 205 10.57 10.91 1.10
C LEU A 205 11.83 10.53 1.87
N LYS A 206 11.80 10.75 3.17
CA LYS A 206 12.90 10.40 4.08
C LYS A 206 12.51 9.25 4.98
N VAL A 207 13.49 8.40 5.26
CA VAL A 207 13.32 7.24 6.13
C VAL A 207 13.99 7.52 7.46
N MET A 208 13.26 7.27 8.55
CA MET A 208 13.76 7.47 9.91
C MET A 208 13.52 6.26 10.80
N LEU A 209 14.40 6.07 11.78
CA LEU A 209 14.20 5.11 12.85
C LEU A 209 13.35 5.74 13.96
N GLU A 210 12.63 4.92 14.73
CA GLU A 210 11.82 5.38 15.87
C GLU A 210 12.64 6.23 16.88
N GLN A 211 13.91 5.90 17.10
CA GLN A 211 14.81 6.72 17.94
C GLN A 211 15.05 8.13 17.35
N ASP A 212 15.18 8.24 16.03
CA ASP A 212 15.39 9.52 15.34
C ASP A 212 14.09 10.37 15.36
N LEU A 213 12.93 9.71 15.26
CA LEU A 213 11.61 10.34 15.39
C LEU A 213 11.36 10.86 16.82
N LEU A 214 11.56 10.02 17.84
CA LEU A 214 11.42 10.39 19.25
C LEU A 214 12.39 11.52 19.64
N ALA A 215 13.63 11.48 19.14
CA ALA A 215 14.59 12.58 19.34
C ALA A 215 14.11 13.89 18.69
N ARG A 216 13.51 13.82 17.50
CA ARG A 216 12.92 14.99 16.82
C ARG A 216 11.72 15.54 17.59
N GLU A 217 10.88 14.70 18.17
CA GLU A 217 9.74 15.09 19.01
C GLU A 217 10.19 15.67 20.35
N ALA A 218 11.26 15.14 20.96
CA ALA A 218 11.87 15.69 22.16
C ALA A 218 12.46 17.10 21.98
N LEU A 219 12.75 17.51 20.73
CA LEU A 219 13.15 18.89 20.39
C LEU A 219 11.96 19.86 20.23
N LEU A 220 10.72 19.35 20.18
CA LEU A 220 9.52 20.19 20.15
C LEU A 220 9.13 20.66 21.57
N PRO A 221 8.48 21.83 21.71
CA PRO A 221 8.08 22.35 23.02
C PRO A 221 7.16 21.37 23.77
N GLY A 222 7.67 20.76 24.84
CA GLY A 222 6.94 19.80 25.69
C GLY A 222 7.30 18.32 25.48
N GLY A 223 8.20 17.99 24.55
CA GLY A 223 8.69 16.61 24.38
C GLY A 223 9.62 16.15 25.51
N SER A 224 9.71 14.83 25.71
CA SER A 224 10.64 14.20 26.66
C SER A 224 11.54 13.19 25.95
N ALA A 225 12.83 13.21 26.28
CA ALA A 225 13.80 12.27 25.73
C ALA A 225 13.75 10.94 26.50
N GLY A 226 13.23 9.89 25.87
CA GLY A 226 13.32 8.52 26.39
C GLY A 226 14.66 7.87 26.05
N GLU A 227 15.39 7.40 27.07
CA GLU A 227 16.62 6.61 26.84
C GLU A 227 16.31 5.14 26.59
N GLY A 228 16.63 4.65 25.38
CA GLY A 228 16.54 3.23 25.03
C GLY A 228 17.76 2.41 25.53
N PRO A 229 17.61 1.07 25.67
CA PRO A 229 18.66 0.20 26.18
C PRO A 229 19.90 0.14 25.28
N ALA A 230 21.08 0.00 25.89
CA ALA A 230 22.37 0.12 25.21
C ALA A 230 22.64 -0.92 24.10
N SER A 231 22.12 -2.15 24.23
CA SER A 231 22.25 -3.18 23.18
C SER A 231 21.51 -2.81 21.89
N GLY A 232 20.41 -2.07 21.99
CA GLY A 232 19.68 -1.55 20.83
C GLY A 232 20.53 -0.59 20.00
N LYS A 233 21.36 0.26 20.63
CA LYS A 233 22.15 1.29 19.92
C LYS A 233 23.11 0.72 18.86
N ILE A 234 23.73 -0.44 19.12
CA ILE A 234 24.63 -1.09 18.15
C ILE A 234 23.88 -1.45 16.88
N SER A 235 22.70 -2.07 17.05
CA SER A 235 21.79 -2.45 15.96
C SER A 235 21.28 -1.23 15.22
N THR A 236 20.73 -0.24 15.94
CA THR A 236 20.20 1.01 15.37
C THR A 236 21.22 1.74 14.50
N ASP A 237 22.46 1.92 14.96
CA ASP A 237 23.50 2.62 14.20
C ASP A 237 23.84 1.90 12.89
N ILE A 238 23.96 0.57 12.93
CA ILE A 238 24.32 -0.22 11.74
C ILE A 238 23.13 -0.33 10.78
N VAL A 239 21.89 -0.39 11.27
CA VAL A 239 20.68 -0.23 10.45
C VAL A 239 20.69 1.16 9.78
N ARG A 240 21.02 2.23 10.51
CA ARG A 240 21.11 3.60 9.98
C ARG A 240 22.16 3.75 8.88
N GLU A 241 23.30 3.08 9.00
CA GLU A 241 24.38 3.15 8.01
C GLU A 241 24.21 2.22 6.79
N VAL A 242 23.63 1.03 6.98
CA VAL A 242 23.64 -0.05 5.96
C VAL A 242 22.27 -0.24 5.31
N ILE A 243 21.20 -0.14 6.09
CA ILE A 243 19.86 -0.55 5.68
C ILE A 243 19.01 0.66 5.27
N ILE A 244 19.05 1.76 6.05
CA ILE A 244 18.26 2.97 5.78
C ILE A 244 18.53 3.56 4.38
N PRO A 245 19.77 3.67 3.87
CA PRO A 245 20.00 4.18 2.51
C PRO A 245 19.34 3.34 1.41
N VAL A 246 19.29 2.01 1.58
CA VAL A 246 18.65 1.09 0.64
C VAL A 246 17.12 1.22 0.70
N ILE A 247 16.57 1.40 1.91
CA ILE A 247 15.13 1.66 2.09
C ILE A 247 14.72 3.02 1.49
N GLU A 248 15.52 4.07 1.72
CA GLU A 248 15.24 5.41 1.17
C GLU A 248 15.31 5.42 -0.37
N GLN A 249 16.28 4.72 -0.96
CA GLN A 249 16.34 4.55 -2.42
C GLN A 249 15.13 3.76 -2.94
N GLU A 250 14.79 2.61 -2.35
CA GLU A 250 13.66 1.78 -2.79
C GLU A 250 12.32 2.55 -2.67
N ILE A 251 12.17 3.42 -1.67
CA ILE A 251 10.97 4.28 -1.50
C ILE A 251 10.89 5.38 -2.55
N ASN A 252 12.00 6.02 -2.90
CA ASN A 252 12.01 7.15 -3.85
C ASN A 252 12.09 6.69 -5.32
N GLU A 253 12.66 5.53 -5.61
CA GLU A 253 12.94 5.07 -6.99
C GLU A 253 12.30 3.71 -7.32
N GLY A 254 12.26 2.77 -6.38
CA GLY A 254 11.85 1.39 -6.61
C GLY A 254 10.35 1.21 -6.87
N ARG A 255 9.99 0.22 -7.68
CA ARG A 255 8.59 -0.15 -8.00
C ARG A 255 7.74 -0.50 -6.78
N ASN A 256 8.31 -1.14 -5.75
CA ASN A 256 7.54 -1.62 -4.58
C ASN A 256 6.71 -0.51 -3.91
N PHE A 257 7.30 0.67 -3.71
CA PHE A 257 6.68 1.81 -3.02
C PHE A 257 6.10 2.88 -3.96
N ALA A 258 5.82 2.53 -5.22
CA ALA A 258 5.19 3.43 -6.19
C ALA A 258 3.90 4.10 -5.65
N ALA A 259 3.07 3.33 -4.93
CA ALA A 259 1.84 3.84 -4.32
C ALA A 259 2.10 4.88 -3.20
N VAL A 260 3.20 4.76 -2.45
CA VAL A 260 3.61 5.76 -1.44
C VAL A 260 3.96 7.08 -2.12
N ARG A 261 4.69 7.03 -3.24
CA ARG A 261 4.99 8.22 -4.05
C ARG A 261 3.72 8.87 -4.60
N GLN A 262 2.80 8.07 -5.16
CA GLN A 262 1.50 8.55 -5.64
C GLN A 262 0.68 9.26 -4.55
N ALA A 263 0.57 8.65 -3.37
CA ALA A 263 -0.13 9.25 -2.22
C ALA A 263 0.56 10.54 -1.75
N TYR A 264 1.89 10.56 -1.66
CA TYR A 264 2.64 11.75 -1.25
C TYR A 264 2.44 12.93 -2.21
N GLN A 265 2.46 12.71 -3.52
CA GLN A 265 2.19 13.77 -4.51
C GLN A 265 0.77 14.34 -4.36
N ALA A 266 -0.23 13.47 -4.14
CA ALA A 266 -1.60 13.89 -3.86
C ALA A 266 -1.69 14.73 -2.56
N MET A 267 -0.99 14.33 -1.50
CA MET A 267 -0.90 15.09 -0.24
C MET A 267 -0.21 16.45 -0.41
N ILE A 268 0.84 16.54 -1.23
CA ILE A 268 1.54 17.80 -1.53
C ILE A 268 0.59 18.77 -2.26
N LEU A 269 -0.08 18.31 -3.31
CA LEU A 269 -0.99 19.16 -4.10
C LEU A 269 -2.25 19.54 -3.30
N ALA A 270 -2.80 18.63 -2.50
CA ALA A 270 -3.87 18.95 -1.56
C ALA A 270 -3.40 19.99 -0.54
N THR A 271 -2.18 19.88 0.01
CA THR A 271 -1.61 20.87 0.93
C THR A 271 -1.43 22.24 0.27
N TRP A 272 -1.00 22.30 -0.98
CA TRP A 272 -0.95 23.55 -1.74
C TRP A 272 -2.36 24.13 -1.95
N PHE A 273 -3.34 23.31 -2.32
CA PHE A 273 -4.73 23.73 -2.50
C PHE A 273 -5.34 24.27 -1.20
N LYS A 274 -5.18 23.55 -0.08
CA LYS A 274 -5.57 23.99 1.28
C LYS A 274 -4.92 25.32 1.66
N LYS A 275 -3.69 25.61 1.22
CA LYS A 275 -2.98 26.88 1.48
C LYS A 275 -3.45 28.02 0.57
N THR A 276 -3.70 27.74 -0.71
CA THR A 276 -4.09 28.74 -1.71
C THR A 276 -5.53 29.22 -1.56
N LEU A 277 -6.45 28.36 -1.10
CA LEU A 277 -7.88 28.67 -1.02
C LEU A 277 -8.42 28.93 0.40
N ARG A 278 -7.56 29.25 1.37
CA ARG A 278 -7.92 29.43 2.80
C ARG A 278 -9.08 30.40 3.05
N GLU A 279 -9.25 31.40 2.21
CA GLU A 279 -10.27 32.45 2.35
C GLU A 279 -11.58 32.13 1.61
N HIS A 280 -11.63 31.05 0.82
CA HIS A 280 -12.82 30.66 0.06
C HIS A 280 -13.72 29.69 0.83
N LEU A 281 -15.04 29.78 0.56
CA LEU A 281 -16.10 29.01 1.23
C LEU A 281 -15.85 27.48 1.24
N LEU A 282 -15.23 26.95 0.18
CA LEU A 282 -14.79 25.56 0.06
C LEU A 282 -13.92 25.09 1.23
N SER A 283 -12.93 25.90 1.63
CA SER A 283 -12.02 25.59 2.75
C SER A 283 -12.74 25.55 4.09
N GLN A 284 -13.87 26.24 4.24
CA GLN A 284 -14.64 26.22 5.48
C GLN A 284 -15.53 24.97 5.59
N VAL A 285 -15.99 24.46 4.44
CA VAL A 285 -17.04 23.43 4.33
C VAL A 285 -16.48 22.01 4.13
N TYR A 286 -15.36 21.82 3.44
CA TYR A 286 -14.85 20.48 3.09
C TYR A 286 -13.45 20.18 3.63
N THR A 287 -12.53 21.15 3.60
CA THR A 287 -11.16 20.98 4.10
C THR A 287 -11.12 20.61 5.57
N ASP A 288 -10.38 19.55 5.90
CA ASP A 288 -10.18 19.05 7.27
C ASP A 288 -11.49 18.77 8.03
N ARG A 289 -12.58 18.47 7.31
CA ARG A 289 -13.91 18.17 7.87
C ARG A 289 -14.28 16.68 7.90
N ASN A 290 -13.38 15.79 7.46
CA ASN A 290 -13.63 14.35 7.35
C ASN A 290 -14.91 14.02 6.54
N LYS A 291 -15.20 14.81 5.49
CA LYS A 291 -16.37 14.61 4.61
C LYS A 291 -16.08 13.58 3.52
N LEU A 292 -16.22 12.30 3.88
CA LEU A 292 -15.86 11.16 3.01
C LEU A 292 -16.94 10.75 1.98
N SER A 293 -18.02 11.52 1.82
CA SER A 293 -19.09 11.18 0.87
C SER A 293 -18.54 11.17 -0.58
N GLY A 294 -18.72 10.07 -1.29
CA GLY A 294 -18.19 9.87 -2.65
C GLY A 294 -16.72 9.42 -2.74
N ILE A 295 -16.01 9.29 -1.60
CA ILE A 295 -14.63 8.76 -1.55
C ILE A 295 -14.42 7.65 -0.51
N ALA A 296 -15.38 7.42 0.39
CA ALA A 296 -15.36 6.30 1.31
C ALA A 296 -15.56 4.97 0.55
N LEU A 297 -14.79 3.96 0.95
CA LEU A 297 -14.96 2.58 0.51
C LEU A 297 -15.95 1.83 1.40
N ASP A 298 -16.75 0.95 0.81
CA ASP A 298 -17.86 0.25 1.48
C ASP A 298 -17.39 -0.90 2.40
N ASP A 299 -16.30 -1.60 2.06
CA ASP A 299 -15.78 -2.71 2.86
C ASP A 299 -14.98 -2.19 4.05
N ALA A 300 -15.45 -2.35 5.29
CA ALA A 300 -14.71 -1.88 6.47
C ALA A 300 -13.58 -2.82 6.96
N GLY A 301 -13.48 -4.05 6.44
CA GLY A 301 -12.64 -5.11 7.00
C GLY A 301 -11.17 -5.11 6.57
N ASP A 302 -10.80 -4.35 5.54
CA ASP A 302 -9.45 -4.37 4.96
C ASP A 302 -8.34 -4.07 5.97
N LYS A 303 -8.52 -3.09 6.86
CA LYS A 303 -7.51 -2.72 7.85
C LYS A 303 -7.19 -3.86 8.81
N ASP A 304 -8.20 -4.63 9.22
CA ASP A 304 -8.07 -5.69 10.21
C ASP A 304 -7.44 -6.92 9.53
N ARG A 305 -7.80 -7.19 8.26
CA ARG A 305 -7.14 -8.21 7.41
C ARG A 305 -5.65 -7.93 7.19
N ILE A 306 -5.26 -6.68 6.88
CA ILE A 306 -3.85 -6.29 6.72
C ILE A 306 -3.11 -6.44 8.07
N TYR A 307 -3.74 -6.05 9.19
CA TYR A 307 -3.15 -6.20 10.51
C TYR A 307 -2.97 -7.68 10.92
N GLU A 308 -3.94 -8.55 10.63
CA GLU A 308 -3.82 -10.00 10.85
C GLU A 308 -2.70 -10.62 10.00
N GLN A 309 -2.58 -10.23 8.72
CA GLN A 309 -1.48 -10.65 7.85
C GLN A 309 -0.13 -10.16 8.38
N TYR A 310 -0.06 -8.92 8.87
CA TYR A 310 1.12 -8.40 9.57
C TYR A 310 1.48 -9.20 10.82
N LEU A 311 0.53 -9.49 11.70
CA LEU A 311 0.77 -10.29 12.90
C LEU A 311 1.22 -11.72 12.56
N ALA A 312 0.68 -12.33 11.51
CA ALA A 312 1.12 -13.63 11.02
C ALA A 312 2.57 -13.58 10.52
N ALA A 313 2.93 -12.55 9.75
CA ALA A 313 4.28 -12.36 9.23
C ALA A 313 5.29 -12.04 10.34
N TYR A 314 4.90 -11.22 11.33
CA TYR A 314 5.71 -10.87 12.49
C TYR A 314 6.02 -12.09 13.38
N ARG A 315 5.04 -12.99 13.59
CA ARG A 315 5.24 -14.23 14.37
C ARG A 315 6.08 -15.27 13.63
N ARG A 316 5.84 -15.44 12.32
CA ARG A 316 6.57 -16.42 11.49
C ARG A 316 8.00 -15.98 11.22
N GLY A 317 8.17 -14.68 10.99
CA GLY A 317 9.39 -14.06 10.49
C GLY A 317 9.68 -14.34 9.01
N VAL A 318 10.54 -13.53 8.41
CA VAL A 318 11.06 -13.76 7.05
C VAL A 318 12.11 -14.89 7.03
N PHE A 319 12.79 -15.09 8.16
CA PHE A 319 13.69 -16.23 8.37
C PHE A 319 13.78 -16.59 9.86
N ASN A 320 14.03 -17.88 10.14
CA ASN A 320 14.26 -18.42 11.48
C ASN A 320 15.11 -19.69 11.38
N TYR A 321 16.42 -19.61 11.64
CA TYR A 321 17.32 -20.76 11.58
C TYR A 321 18.55 -20.58 12.47
N ILE A 322 19.25 -21.68 12.75
CA ILE A 322 20.58 -21.69 13.37
C ILE A 322 21.58 -22.11 12.31
N LYS A 323 22.73 -21.45 12.26
CA LYS A 323 23.82 -21.75 11.32
C LYS A 323 25.15 -21.76 12.06
N GLU A 324 25.94 -22.80 11.87
CA GLU A 324 27.32 -22.83 12.34
C GLU A 324 28.18 -22.01 11.37
N GLU A 325 28.88 -21.00 11.89
CA GLU A 325 29.76 -20.13 11.10
C GLU A 325 31.11 -19.97 11.78
N PHE A 326 32.17 -20.00 10.97
CA PHE A 326 33.52 -19.69 11.44
C PHE A 326 33.65 -18.18 11.66
N ASP A 327 33.89 -17.79 12.91
CA ASP A 327 34.07 -16.40 13.28
C ASP A 327 35.52 -15.96 13.07
N GLU A 328 35.77 -15.12 12.06
CA GLU A 328 37.11 -14.58 11.75
C GLU A 328 37.77 -13.82 12.92
N ILE A 329 37.01 -13.47 13.97
CA ILE A 329 37.45 -12.64 15.08
C ILE A 329 37.86 -13.51 16.29
N SER A 330 37.01 -14.46 16.73
CA SER A 330 37.39 -15.40 17.79
C SER A 330 38.28 -16.56 17.30
N GLY A 331 38.19 -16.92 16.01
CA GLY A 331 38.82 -18.11 15.44
C GLY A 331 38.07 -19.41 15.72
N GLU A 332 36.82 -19.34 16.21
CA GLU A 332 35.98 -20.48 16.56
C GLU A 332 34.79 -20.64 15.61
N THR A 333 34.27 -21.86 15.48
CA THR A 333 32.98 -22.11 14.81
C THR A 333 31.86 -21.94 15.83
N LEU A 334 30.99 -20.94 15.62
CA LEU A 334 29.91 -20.59 16.54
C LEU A 334 28.53 -20.86 15.93
N PRO A 335 27.58 -21.48 16.66
CA PRO A 335 26.21 -21.64 16.21
C PRO A 335 25.43 -20.31 16.39
N ARG A 336 25.20 -19.59 15.30
CA ARG A 336 24.49 -18.30 15.29
C ARG A 336 23.02 -18.50 14.95
N LYS A 337 22.11 -17.98 15.78
CA LYS A 337 20.66 -17.98 15.51
C LYS A 337 20.24 -16.70 14.78
N TYR A 338 19.65 -16.87 13.61
CA TYR A 338 19.14 -15.80 12.77
C TYR A 338 17.61 -15.82 12.76
N PHE A 339 17.00 -14.72 13.19
CA PHE A 339 15.56 -14.53 13.20
C PHE A 339 15.21 -13.09 12.80
N SER A 340 14.17 -12.92 11.99
CA SER A 340 13.68 -11.62 11.54
C SER A 340 12.17 -11.55 11.69
N GLY A 341 11.74 -11.05 12.85
CA GLY A 341 10.36 -11.05 13.31
C GLY A 341 10.30 -10.75 14.81
N GLY A 342 9.15 -11.02 15.43
CA GLY A 342 8.92 -10.83 16.85
C GLY A 342 9.02 -12.10 17.66
N MET A 343 9.80 -12.06 18.75
CA MET A 343 9.70 -13.09 19.78
C MET A 343 8.53 -12.78 20.71
N THR A 344 7.36 -13.37 20.44
CA THR A 344 6.48 -13.74 21.56
C THR A 344 7.22 -14.80 22.37
N PRO A 345 7.35 -14.68 23.70
CA PRO A 345 7.81 -15.79 24.52
C PRO A 345 6.86 -16.96 24.28
N VAL A 346 7.35 -18.00 23.61
CA VAL A 346 6.66 -19.29 23.54
C VAL A 346 7.07 -20.00 24.81
N ASP A 347 6.13 -20.21 25.73
CA ASP A 347 6.38 -21.01 26.91
C ASP A 347 6.96 -22.36 26.49
N ALA A 348 8.05 -22.78 27.11
CA ALA A 348 8.77 -24.00 26.70
C ALA A 348 7.88 -25.25 26.79
N GLU A 349 6.82 -25.20 27.59
CA GLU A 349 5.79 -26.23 27.74
C GLU A 349 4.86 -26.38 26.51
N ALA A 350 4.82 -25.37 25.62
CA ALA A 350 4.02 -25.43 24.38
C ALA A 350 4.72 -26.17 23.22
N ILE A 351 5.97 -26.59 23.39
CA ILE A 351 6.70 -27.39 22.39
C ILE A 351 6.29 -28.86 22.53
N ASN A 352 5.21 -29.25 21.85
CA ASN A 352 4.83 -30.65 21.76
C ASN A 352 5.78 -31.41 20.82
N THR A 353 6.64 -32.25 21.40
CA THR A 353 7.64 -33.05 20.65
C THR A 353 7.07 -34.32 20.00
N ASP A 354 5.82 -34.71 20.30
CA ASP A 354 5.22 -35.93 19.76
C ASP A 354 4.42 -35.69 18.45
N VAL A 355 5.16 -35.53 17.35
CA VAL A 355 4.59 -35.44 15.99
C VAL A 355 4.20 -36.83 15.44
N THR A 356 3.35 -37.55 16.17
CA THR A 356 2.77 -38.84 15.73
C THR A 356 1.26 -38.97 15.95
N ALA A 357 0.62 -38.03 16.66
CA ALA A 357 -0.76 -38.16 17.13
C ALA A 357 -1.87 -37.49 16.27
N PHE A 358 -1.62 -37.14 15.01
CA PHE A 358 -2.66 -36.53 14.13
C PHE A 358 -3.48 -37.54 13.30
N GLN A 359 -3.43 -38.84 13.63
CA GLN A 359 -4.22 -39.88 12.95
C GLN A 359 -4.86 -40.90 13.91
N ALA A 360 -5.68 -40.45 14.86
CA ALA A 360 -6.70 -41.29 15.49
C ALA A 360 -7.82 -40.47 16.16
N ALA A 361 -9.08 -40.94 16.03
CA ALA A 361 -10.33 -40.35 16.54
C ALA A 361 -10.66 -38.93 16.02
N ARG A 362 -11.82 -38.67 15.40
CA ARG A 362 -13.14 -39.34 15.38
C ARG A 362 -13.54 -39.58 13.91
N GLY A 363 -14.37 -40.54 13.52
CA GLY A 363 -15.38 -41.34 14.22
C GLY A 363 -16.63 -41.41 13.32
N LEU A 364 -16.90 -42.59 12.75
CA LEU A 364 -17.93 -42.91 11.73
C LEU A 364 -19.35 -42.37 12.07
N ARG A 365 -20.26 -42.06 11.13
CA ARG A 365 -20.77 -42.88 10.00
C ARG A 365 -21.38 -42.06 8.83
N PRO A 366 -21.57 -42.67 7.62
CA PRO A 366 -22.17 -42.03 6.43
C PRO A 366 -23.62 -42.46 6.12
N ILE A 367 -24.41 -41.62 5.42
CA ILE A 367 -25.66 -41.98 4.70
C ILE A 367 -25.78 -41.21 3.37
N LEU A 368 -26.41 -41.84 2.36
CA LEU A 368 -26.59 -41.45 0.95
C LEU A 368 -27.89 -40.61 0.69
N PRO A 369 -28.25 -40.19 -0.55
CA PRO A 369 -28.97 -38.93 -0.81
C PRO A 369 -30.51 -39.01 -0.86
N GLY A 370 -31.18 -37.85 -0.72
CA GLY A 370 -32.63 -37.67 -0.95
C GLY A 370 -33.07 -36.20 -0.87
N LEU A 371 -34.10 -35.81 -1.63
CA LEU A 371 -34.65 -34.45 -1.69
C LEU A 371 -35.50 -34.09 -0.46
N ALA A 372 -35.52 -32.82 -0.08
CA ALA A 372 -36.75 -32.06 0.21
C ALA A 372 -36.52 -30.55 0.06
N VAL A 373 -37.50 -29.85 -0.54
CA VAL A 373 -37.56 -28.38 -0.65
C VAL A 373 -38.55 -27.87 0.39
N THR A 374 -38.28 -26.70 0.98
CA THR A 374 -39.34 -25.85 1.55
C THR A 374 -39.09 -24.40 1.13
N GLU A 375 -40.05 -23.82 0.41
CA GLU A 375 -40.10 -22.39 0.11
C GLU A 375 -40.55 -21.60 1.36
N VAL A 376 -40.06 -20.37 1.52
CA VAL A 376 -40.86 -19.27 2.05
C VAL A 376 -40.56 -18.03 1.20
N ALA A 377 -41.52 -17.64 0.36
CA ALA A 377 -41.58 -16.31 -0.22
C ALA A 377 -42.44 -15.41 0.68
N LEU A 378 -42.21 -14.10 0.64
CA LEU A 378 -43.27 -13.08 0.71
C LEU A 378 -42.74 -11.72 0.19
N GLN A 379 -43.66 -10.84 -0.21
CA GLN A 379 -43.45 -9.80 -1.22
C GLN A 379 -43.18 -8.39 -0.67
N THR A 380 -42.81 -7.50 -1.59
CA THR A 380 -42.62 -6.05 -1.45
C THR A 380 -43.93 -5.24 -1.49
N THR A 381 -44.03 -4.22 -0.63
CA THR A 381 -44.71 -2.90 -0.77
C THR A 381 -44.26 -2.04 0.43
N ASP A 382 -44.11 -0.72 0.45
CA ASP A 382 -43.93 0.37 -0.54
C ASP A 382 -43.05 1.44 0.19
N GLY A 383 -42.59 2.58 -0.32
CA GLY A 383 -42.78 3.40 -1.53
C GLY A 383 -42.05 4.75 -1.31
N ASN A 384 -41.88 5.57 -2.37
CA ASN A 384 -41.18 6.89 -2.40
C ASN A 384 -39.65 6.85 -2.10
N GLY A 385 -38.73 7.17 -3.01
CA GLY A 385 -38.84 7.48 -4.45
C GLY A 385 -38.19 8.82 -4.84
N PHE A 386 -37.10 8.77 -5.61
CA PHE A 386 -36.79 9.78 -6.64
C PHE A 386 -35.82 9.19 -7.68
N VAL A 387 -36.09 9.39 -8.96
CA VAL A 387 -35.27 8.95 -10.10
C VAL A 387 -35.08 10.15 -11.04
N PRO A 388 -33.85 10.49 -11.45
CA PRO A 388 -33.63 11.47 -12.51
C PRO A 388 -33.77 10.79 -13.88
N ASP A 389 -34.63 11.37 -14.72
CA ASP A 389 -34.97 10.89 -16.07
C ASP A 389 -33.85 11.16 -17.11
N ARG A 390 -33.82 10.39 -18.19
CA ARG A 390 -32.89 10.55 -19.32
C ARG A 390 -33.58 11.05 -20.59
N GLY A 391 -33.50 12.37 -20.78
CA GLY A 391 -33.07 12.94 -22.06
C GLY A 391 -34.15 13.37 -23.06
N THR A 392 -33.83 14.45 -23.76
CA THR A 392 -34.26 14.73 -25.14
C THR A 392 -33.05 15.22 -25.94
N ALA A 393 -33.01 14.90 -27.24
CA ALA A 393 -31.85 15.13 -28.09
C ALA A 393 -32.04 16.36 -29.01
N ALA A 394 -30.95 17.06 -29.33
CA ALA A 394 -30.88 18.02 -30.42
C ALA A 394 -29.45 18.09 -31.02
N SER A 395 -29.39 18.29 -32.34
CA SER A 395 -28.21 18.40 -33.25
C SER A 395 -28.75 18.94 -34.59
N PRO A 396 -27.98 19.55 -35.53
CA PRO A 396 -26.53 19.80 -35.63
C PRO A 396 -26.18 21.31 -35.48
N ALA A 397 -24.95 21.77 -35.22
CA ALA A 397 -23.66 21.66 -35.93
C ALA A 397 -23.58 22.46 -37.26
N GLU A 398 -23.07 23.70 -37.18
CA GLU A 398 -22.49 24.42 -38.33
C GLU A 398 -21.36 25.40 -37.92
N ASP A 399 -21.44 25.99 -36.73
CA ASP A 399 -20.58 27.12 -36.29
C ASP A 399 -19.19 26.76 -35.71
N ARG A 400 -18.63 25.60 -36.05
CA ARG A 400 -17.34 25.10 -35.48
C ARG A 400 -16.29 24.69 -36.52
N ARG A 401 -16.23 25.41 -37.64
CA ARG A 401 -15.17 25.22 -38.67
C ARG A 401 -14.18 26.37 -38.82
N GLU A 402 -14.42 27.54 -38.23
CA GLU A 402 -13.48 28.67 -38.31
C GLU A 402 -12.44 28.68 -37.17
N GLU A 403 -12.79 28.29 -35.94
CA GLU A 403 -11.84 28.22 -34.82
C GLU A 403 -10.79 27.09 -34.96
N GLU A 404 -11.13 25.93 -35.54
CA GLU A 404 -10.14 24.84 -35.71
C GLU A 404 -9.07 25.14 -36.78
N MET A 405 -9.29 26.13 -37.66
CA MET A 405 -8.28 26.54 -38.65
C MET A 405 -7.29 27.57 -38.10
N SER A 406 -7.68 28.46 -37.17
CA SER A 406 -6.73 29.40 -36.57
C SER A 406 -5.73 28.70 -35.64
N LEU A 407 -6.19 27.78 -34.79
CA LEU A 407 -5.32 27.03 -33.85
C LEU A 407 -4.27 26.16 -34.54
N ARG A 408 -4.48 25.77 -35.81
CA ARG A 408 -3.50 25.00 -36.60
C ARG A 408 -2.42 25.87 -37.23
N ALA A 409 -2.67 27.16 -37.48
CA ALA A 409 -1.66 28.08 -38.01
C ALA A 409 -0.58 28.42 -36.96
N ASP A 410 -1.00 28.79 -35.75
CA ASP A 410 -0.06 29.21 -34.69
C ASP A 410 0.84 28.08 -34.19
N LYS A 411 0.36 26.83 -34.24
CA LYS A 411 1.15 25.66 -33.83
C LYS A 411 2.32 25.34 -34.77
N VAL A 412 2.30 25.82 -36.01
CA VAL A 412 3.43 25.67 -36.95
C VAL A 412 4.49 26.76 -36.72
N ALA A 413 4.07 27.98 -36.32
CA ALA A 413 4.99 29.09 -36.08
C ALA A 413 5.89 28.92 -34.84
N TYR A 414 5.46 28.15 -33.84
CA TYR A 414 6.22 27.88 -32.61
C TYR A 414 7.33 26.84 -32.79
N LEU A 415 7.26 25.96 -33.80
CA LEU A 415 8.21 24.88 -34.04
C LEU A 415 9.34 25.23 -35.02
N GLN A 416 9.48 26.52 -35.37
CA GLN A 416 10.50 27.03 -36.32
C GLN A 416 11.26 28.25 -35.77
N ARG A 417 11.41 28.37 -34.44
CA ARG A 417 12.26 29.36 -33.77
C ARG A 417 13.13 28.72 -32.70
#